data_AF-A0A932AAF3-F1
#
_entry.id   AF-A0A932AAF3-F1
#
_cell.length_a   1.000
_cell.length_b   1.000
_cell.length_c   1.000
_cell.angle_alpha   90.00
_cell.angle_beta   90.00
_cell.angle_gamma   90.00
#
_symmetry.space_group_name_H-M   'P 1'
#
loop_
_entity.id
_entity.type
_entity.pdbx_description
1 polymer ?
#
loop_
_entity_poly.entity_id
_entity_poly.type
_entity_poly.pdbx_seq_one_letter_code
_entity_poly.pdbx_strand_id
1 'polypeptide(L)'
;MWENFIGREIRRCNRNLLTINVIVLVIVGAVVAFNWGYLTNWFRGTAAIDPLQIAKLQSADDLARNFVKFDVPEVLESGFQEVEEKDGKVVAVKADYQITWVGGRALVLKTKPNSTNTHLEGALVKVPNDVMAALKRDVPAERQGVLLPFMLDTVDYRDDGWWILGLCVPMVALALWNLNKWSRRMNDPASHPIVKTLGGEPAVVQYGPQLDMEMTGGGEKVGAATLTPSFLVVPNAFHTNIARLEDAAWVYKKITKHSVNFIPTGKTYEAVVWTRTGTMISVNGKEAQVEQLLATVATRAPWVVGGFSAELDNAWKKDRAGFLAAVDQRRGAAKGASAGAAK
;
A
#
# COMPACT_ATOMS: atom_id res chain seq x y z
N MET A 1 22.27 -3.74 -22.54
CA MET A 1 22.09 -3.32 -21.13
C MET A 1 23.48 -3.24 -20.52
N TRP A 2 23.80 -2.21 -19.73
CA TRP A 2 25.14 -2.04 -19.16
C TRP A 2 25.45 -3.11 -18.11
N GLU A 3 26.70 -3.61 -18.08
CA GLU A 3 27.16 -4.60 -17.09
C GLU A 3 27.81 -3.99 -15.83
N ASN A 4 27.80 -2.66 -15.76
CA ASN A 4 28.31 -1.91 -14.62
C ASN A 4 27.34 -1.94 -13.42
N PHE A 5 27.77 -1.33 -12.31
CA PHE A 5 27.01 -1.14 -11.08
C PHE A 5 25.65 -0.52 -11.35
N ILE A 6 25.59 0.52 -12.20
CA ILE A 6 24.34 1.18 -12.58
C ILE A 6 23.38 0.17 -13.24
N GLY A 7 23.86 -0.63 -14.18
CA GLY A 7 23.08 -1.69 -14.80
C GLY A 7 22.57 -2.74 -13.82
N ARG A 8 23.40 -3.17 -12.86
CA ARG A 8 22.98 -4.08 -11.78
C ARG A 8 21.89 -3.49 -10.89
N GLU A 9 22.00 -2.21 -10.54
CA GLU A 9 20.99 -1.50 -9.74
C GLU A 9 19.67 -1.32 -10.49
N ILE A 10 19.71 -1.04 -11.80
CA ILE A 10 18.52 -1.00 -12.68
C ILE A 10 17.82 -2.36 -12.68
N ARG A 11 18.58 -3.45 -12.89
CA ARG A 11 18.04 -4.82 -12.85
C ARG A 11 17.43 -5.16 -11.49
N ARG A 12 18.07 -4.77 -10.38
CA ARG A 12 17.53 -4.96 -9.02
C ARG A 12 16.19 -4.24 -8.85
N CYS A 13 16.12 -2.96 -9.20
CA CYS A 13 14.91 -2.15 -9.05
C CYS A 13 13.76 -2.69 -9.91
N ASN A 14 14.04 -3.08 -11.16
CA ASN A 14 13.05 -3.67 -12.04
C ASN A 14 12.59 -5.06 -11.55
N ARG A 15 13.50 -5.89 -11.06
CA ARG A 15 13.15 -7.19 -10.46
C ARG A 15 12.25 -7.02 -9.24
N ASN A 16 12.60 -6.12 -8.33
CA ASN A 16 11.79 -5.85 -7.15
C ASN A 16 10.40 -5.33 -7.51
N LEU A 17 10.31 -4.44 -8.52
CA LEU A 17 9.03 -3.97 -9.04
C LEU A 17 8.20 -5.14 -9.59
N LEU A 18 8.79 -6.02 -10.41
CA LEU A 18 8.11 -7.21 -10.92
C LEU A 18 7.63 -8.12 -9.79
N THR A 19 8.54 -8.53 -8.90
CA THR A 19 8.25 -9.46 -7.80
C THR A 19 7.10 -8.96 -6.92
N ILE A 20 7.11 -7.69 -6.54
CA ILE A 20 6.08 -7.15 -5.64
C ILE A 20 4.72 -7.06 -6.34
N ASN A 21 4.68 -6.69 -7.62
CA ASN A 21 3.41 -6.66 -8.36
C ASN A 21 2.87 -8.07 -8.63
N VAL A 22 3.73 -9.07 -8.86
CA VAL A 22 3.32 -10.47 -8.95
C VAL A 22 2.74 -10.96 -7.61
N ILE A 23 3.39 -10.65 -6.48
CA ILE A 23 2.87 -10.99 -5.15
C ILE A 23 1.50 -10.36 -4.91
N VAL A 24 1.33 -9.07 -5.26
CA VAL A 24 0.03 -8.40 -5.16
C VAL A 24 -1.04 -9.12 -5.97
N LEU A 25 -0.74 -9.50 -7.22
CA LEU A 25 -1.70 -10.23 -8.06
C LEU A 25 -2.04 -11.62 -7.49
N VAL A 26 -1.06 -12.33 -6.92
CA VAL A 26 -1.29 -13.62 -6.26
C VAL A 26 -2.19 -13.45 -5.04
N ILE A 27 -1.96 -12.43 -4.20
CA ILE A 27 -2.79 -12.15 -3.02
C ILE A 27 -4.22 -11.83 -3.46
N VAL A 28 -4.41 -10.95 -4.45
CA VAL A 28 -5.74 -10.63 -4.98
C VAL A 28 -6.40 -11.87 -5.57
N GLY A 29 -5.67 -12.67 -6.34
CA GLY A 29 -6.16 -13.94 -6.89
C GLY A 29 -6.61 -14.91 -5.80
N ALA A 30 -5.87 -15.00 -4.69
CA ALA A 30 -6.23 -15.83 -3.54
C ALA A 30 -7.51 -15.31 -2.84
N VAL A 31 -7.65 -13.99 -2.66
CA VAL A 31 -8.88 -13.39 -2.10
C VAL A 31 -10.08 -13.69 -3.00
N VAL A 32 -9.94 -13.55 -4.32
CA VAL A 32 -11.00 -13.86 -5.28
C VAL A 32 -11.33 -15.35 -5.27
N ALA A 33 -10.32 -16.24 -5.20
CA ALA A 33 -10.52 -17.68 -5.16
C ALA A 33 -11.23 -18.13 -3.86
N PHE A 34 -10.83 -17.59 -2.72
CA PHE A 34 -11.46 -17.89 -1.42
C PHE A 34 -12.92 -17.43 -1.38
N ASN A 35 -13.22 -16.31 -2.04
CA ASN A 35 -14.58 -15.75 -2.12
C ASN A 35 -15.30 -16.12 -3.43
N TRP A 36 -14.84 -17.15 -4.15
CA TRP A 36 -15.35 -17.45 -5.50
C TRP A 36 -16.85 -17.76 -5.50
N GLY A 37 -17.32 -18.57 -4.54
CA GLY A 37 -18.75 -18.89 -4.39
C GLY A 37 -19.59 -17.64 -4.13
N TYR A 38 -19.14 -16.76 -3.25
CA TYR A 38 -19.81 -15.49 -2.97
C TYR A 38 -19.81 -14.56 -4.20
N LEU A 39 -18.66 -14.32 -4.83
CA LEU A 39 -18.53 -13.41 -5.98
C LEU A 39 -19.35 -13.88 -7.18
N THR A 40 -19.39 -15.20 -7.45
CA THR A 40 -20.21 -15.74 -8.53
C THR A 40 -21.70 -15.54 -8.29
N ASN A 41 -22.16 -15.67 -7.05
CA ASN A 41 -23.53 -15.35 -6.65
C ASN A 41 -23.82 -13.85 -6.71
N TRP A 42 -22.87 -13.02 -6.29
CA TRP A 42 -22.96 -11.58 -6.36
C TRP A 42 -23.11 -11.07 -7.81
N PHE A 43 -22.29 -11.56 -8.75
CA PHE A 43 -22.36 -11.18 -10.16
C PHE A 43 -23.59 -11.75 -10.88
N ARG A 44 -24.02 -12.97 -10.55
CA ARG A 44 -25.19 -13.62 -11.20
C ARG A 44 -26.52 -13.24 -10.56
N GLY A 45 -26.49 -12.55 -9.42
CA GLY A 45 -27.67 -12.21 -8.62
C GLY A 45 -28.34 -13.45 -8.01
N THR A 46 -29.59 -13.27 -7.61
CA THR A 46 -30.38 -14.28 -6.89
C THR A 46 -31.05 -15.29 -7.83
N ALA A 47 -31.07 -16.55 -7.44
CA ALA A 47 -31.77 -17.63 -8.14
C ALA A 47 -33.15 -17.88 -7.53
N ALA A 48 -34.16 -18.15 -8.36
CA ALA A 48 -35.44 -18.64 -7.85
C ALA A 48 -35.26 -20.05 -7.28
N ILE A 49 -35.80 -20.30 -6.09
CA ILE A 49 -35.78 -21.63 -5.45
C ILE A 49 -37.16 -21.96 -4.90
N ASP A 50 -37.55 -23.23 -4.95
CA ASP A 50 -38.81 -23.68 -4.35
C ASP A 50 -38.65 -23.81 -2.82
N PRO A 51 -39.55 -23.25 -1.99
CA PRO A 51 -39.57 -23.45 -0.55
C PRO A 51 -39.47 -24.92 -0.10
N LEU A 52 -40.02 -25.87 -0.88
CA LEU A 52 -39.91 -27.30 -0.58
C LEU A 52 -38.47 -27.84 -0.75
N GLN A 53 -37.67 -27.22 -1.61
CA GLN A 53 -36.26 -27.57 -1.77
C GLN A 53 -35.44 -27.03 -0.60
N ILE A 54 -35.73 -25.82 -0.13
CA ILE A 54 -35.07 -25.23 1.04
C ILE A 54 -35.23 -26.13 2.28
N ALA A 55 -36.43 -26.68 2.51
CA ALA A 55 -36.70 -27.56 3.63
C ALA A 55 -35.83 -28.84 3.66
N LYS A 56 -35.36 -29.29 2.50
CA LYS A 56 -34.54 -30.50 2.33
C LYS A 56 -33.04 -30.25 2.53
N LEU A 57 -32.60 -28.99 2.54
CA LEU A 57 -31.18 -28.66 2.71
C LEU A 57 -30.73 -28.96 4.15
N GLN A 58 -29.48 -29.40 4.28
CA GLN A 58 -28.84 -29.58 5.58
C GLN A 58 -27.93 -28.40 5.91
N SER A 59 -27.31 -27.80 4.89
CA SER A 59 -26.47 -26.61 4.98
C SER A 59 -26.82 -25.59 3.90
N ALA A 60 -26.51 -24.32 4.16
CA ALA A 60 -26.53 -23.26 3.14
C ALA A 60 -25.47 -23.50 2.04
N ASP A 61 -24.39 -24.20 2.37
CA ASP A 61 -23.28 -24.50 1.44
C ASP A 61 -23.60 -25.64 0.46
N ASP A 62 -24.70 -26.37 0.67
CA ASP A 62 -25.15 -27.45 -0.21
C ASP A 62 -25.60 -26.90 -1.58
N LEU A 63 -25.93 -25.60 -1.64
CA LEU A 63 -26.31 -24.92 -2.87
C LEU A 63 -25.10 -24.26 -3.53
N ALA A 64 -24.91 -24.55 -4.83
CA ALA A 64 -23.99 -23.80 -5.66
C ALA A 64 -24.35 -22.30 -5.75
N ARG A 65 -25.64 -21.96 -5.55
CA ARG A 65 -26.14 -20.59 -5.48
C ARG A 65 -26.86 -20.33 -4.17
N ASN A 66 -26.20 -19.61 -3.27
CA ASN A 66 -26.75 -19.26 -1.96
C ASN A 66 -27.56 -17.95 -1.99
N PHE A 67 -27.48 -17.15 -3.05
CA PHE A 67 -28.35 -16.00 -3.25
C PHE A 67 -29.65 -16.47 -3.87
N VAL A 68 -30.73 -16.40 -3.11
CA VAL A 68 -32.02 -17.00 -3.47
C VAL A 68 -33.15 -16.00 -3.39
N LYS A 69 -34.22 -16.29 -4.13
CA LYS A 69 -35.50 -15.60 -4.03
C LYS A 69 -36.67 -16.58 -4.09
N PHE A 70 -37.69 -16.35 -3.28
CA PHE A 70 -38.89 -17.17 -3.22
C PHE A 70 -40.02 -16.42 -2.51
N ASP A 71 -41.25 -16.89 -2.72
CA ASP A 71 -42.45 -16.34 -2.09
C ASP A 71 -42.91 -17.22 -0.92
N VAL A 72 -43.40 -16.58 0.14
CA VAL A 72 -43.99 -17.26 1.31
C VAL A 72 -45.39 -16.71 1.60
N PRO A 73 -46.29 -17.52 2.16
CA PRO A 73 -47.65 -17.07 2.47
C PRO A 73 -47.67 -16.01 3.58
N GLU A 74 -46.79 -16.13 4.57
CA GLU A 74 -46.70 -15.22 5.70
C GLU A 74 -45.28 -15.19 6.30
N VAL A 75 -45.02 -14.12 7.04
CA VAL A 75 -43.81 -13.93 7.83
C VAL A 75 -44.24 -13.57 9.25
N LEU A 76 -43.74 -14.31 10.24
CA LEU A 76 -44.09 -14.17 11.65
C LEU A 76 -42.95 -13.49 12.40
N GLU A 77 -43.29 -12.63 13.35
CA GLU A 77 -42.31 -11.99 14.22
C GLU A 77 -41.75 -12.99 15.23
N SER A 78 -40.42 -13.03 15.38
CA SER A 78 -39.79 -13.87 16.40
C SER A 78 -39.61 -13.16 17.75
N GLY A 79 -39.71 -11.82 17.76
CA GLY A 79 -39.40 -10.97 18.91
C GLY A 79 -37.91 -10.68 19.12
N PHE A 80 -37.01 -11.26 18.30
CA PHE A 80 -35.57 -11.01 18.37
C PHE A 80 -35.15 -9.90 17.42
N GLN A 81 -34.25 -9.03 17.90
CA GLN A 81 -33.72 -7.90 17.14
C GLN A 81 -32.19 -7.82 17.30
N GLU A 82 -31.51 -7.41 16.24
CA GLU A 82 -30.11 -7.02 16.27
C GLU A 82 -30.03 -5.51 16.57
N VAL A 83 -29.42 -5.15 17.69
CA VAL A 83 -29.33 -3.76 18.15
C VAL A 83 -27.89 -3.25 18.14
N GLU A 84 -27.73 -1.97 17.82
CA GLU A 84 -26.48 -1.24 17.98
C GLU A 84 -26.45 -0.58 19.35
N GLU A 85 -25.45 -0.94 20.14
CA GLU A 85 -25.26 -0.44 21.49
C GLU A 85 -24.06 0.52 21.54
N LYS A 86 -24.23 1.67 22.18
CA LYS A 86 -23.15 2.61 22.49
C LYS A 86 -23.23 2.99 23.95
N ASP A 87 -22.13 2.81 24.67
CA ASP A 87 -22.02 3.12 26.12
C ASP A 87 -23.12 2.46 26.98
N GLY A 88 -23.47 1.21 26.70
CA GLY A 88 -24.48 0.48 27.49
C GLY A 88 -25.94 0.80 27.13
N LYS A 89 -26.18 1.59 26.07
CA LYS A 89 -27.51 2.01 25.62
C LYS A 89 -27.74 1.61 24.18
N VAL A 90 -28.92 1.04 23.91
CA VAL A 90 -29.37 0.77 22.54
C VAL A 90 -29.59 2.10 21.82
N VAL A 91 -28.84 2.32 20.75
CA VAL A 91 -28.87 3.53 19.93
C VAL A 91 -29.68 3.32 18.65
N ALA A 92 -29.67 2.11 18.09
CA ALA A 92 -30.42 1.78 16.88
C ALA A 92 -30.75 0.28 16.79
N VAL A 93 -31.80 -0.07 16.05
CA VAL A 93 -32.09 -1.46 15.64
C VAL A 93 -31.56 -1.65 14.22
N LYS A 94 -30.65 -2.59 14.03
CA LYS A 94 -30.00 -2.89 12.74
C LYS A 94 -30.82 -3.87 11.90
N ALA A 95 -31.40 -4.89 12.53
CA ALA A 95 -32.21 -5.90 11.84
C ALA A 95 -33.21 -6.56 12.79
N ASP A 96 -34.33 -7.04 12.22
CA ASP A 96 -35.27 -7.91 12.91
C ASP A 96 -35.04 -9.35 12.49
N TYR A 97 -35.16 -10.27 13.44
CA TYR A 97 -35.25 -11.70 13.15
C TYR A 97 -36.72 -12.10 13.06
N GLN A 98 -37.11 -12.73 11.96
CA GLN A 98 -38.46 -13.21 11.71
C GLN A 98 -38.42 -14.69 11.36
N ILE A 99 -39.58 -15.35 11.37
CA ILE A 99 -39.71 -16.77 11.09
C ILE A 99 -40.76 -16.97 10.00
N THR A 100 -40.47 -17.86 9.06
CA THR A 100 -41.42 -18.30 8.03
C THR A 100 -41.41 -19.81 7.89
N TRP A 101 -42.51 -20.38 7.41
CA TRP A 101 -42.67 -21.81 7.20
C TRP A 101 -42.33 -22.19 5.76
N VAL A 102 -41.32 -23.05 5.59
CA VAL A 102 -40.90 -23.60 4.30
C VAL A 102 -40.93 -25.11 4.36
N GLY A 103 -41.84 -25.73 3.59
CA GLY A 103 -41.96 -27.20 3.51
C GLY A 103 -42.10 -27.91 4.87
N GLY A 104 -42.84 -27.31 5.81
CA GLY A 104 -43.04 -27.87 7.15
C GLY A 104 -41.88 -27.65 8.14
N ARG A 105 -40.84 -26.90 7.75
CA ARG A 105 -39.73 -26.48 8.60
C ARG A 105 -39.73 -24.96 8.78
N ALA A 106 -39.17 -24.49 9.89
CA ALA A 106 -39.09 -23.08 10.21
C ALA A 106 -37.74 -22.52 9.73
N LEU A 107 -37.81 -21.47 8.89
CA LEU A 107 -36.66 -20.72 8.42
C LEU A 107 -36.60 -19.38 9.14
N VAL A 108 -35.42 -19.03 9.66
CA VAL A 108 -35.15 -17.72 10.24
C VAL A 108 -34.84 -16.74 9.11
N LEU A 109 -35.38 -15.54 9.18
CA LEU A 109 -35.13 -14.43 8.26
C LEU A 109 -34.48 -13.31 9.04
N LYS A 110 -33.44 -12.71 8.48
CA LYS A 110 -32.86 -11.44 8.96
C LYS A 110 -33.30 -10.35 8.00
N THR A 111 -34.18 -9.47 8.46
CA THR A 111 -34.83 -8.45 7.63
C THR A 111 -34.62 -7.05 8.20
N LYS A 112 -34.90 -6.03 7.39
CA LYS A 112 -34.92 -4.64 7.86
C LYS A 112 -36.03 -4.46 8.90
N PRO A 113 -35.86 -3.56 9.88
CA PRO A 113 -36.85 -3.35 10.92
C PRO A 113 -38.27 -3.12 10.37
N ASN A 114 -39.26 -3.81 10.94
CA ASN A 114 -40.68 -3.77 10.55
C ASN A 114 -41.00 -4.22 9.10
N SER A 115 -40.14 -5.03 8.47
CA SER A 115 -40.41 -5.57 7.14
C SER A 115 -41.46 -6.69 7.20
N THR A 116 -42.53 -6.61 6.40
CA THR A 116 -43.54 -7.68 6.26
C THR A 116 -43.59 -8.26 4.85
N ASN A 117 -42.49 -8.14 4.08
CA ASN A 117 -42.43 -8.60 2.70
C ASN A 117 -42.54 -10.13 2.61
N THR A 118 -43.48 -10.60 1.80
CA THR A 118 -43.68 -12.03 1.49
C THR A 118 -42.88 -12.51 0.28
N HIS A 119 -42.42 -11.58 -0.56
CA HIS A 119 -41.40 -11.84 -1.58
C HIS A 119 -40.02 -11.69 -0.94
N LEU A 120 -39.35 -12.82 -0.71
CA LEU A 120 -38.09 -12.85 0.01
C LEU A 120 -36.92 -12.97 -0.99
N GLU A 121 -35.95 -12.06 -0.86
CA GLU A 121 -34.70 -12.07 -1.63
C GLU A 121 -33.52 -11.87 -0.67
N GLY A 122 -32.53 -12.77 -0.72
CA GLY A 122 -31.40 -12.71 0.21
C GLY A 122 -30.36 -13.79 0.00
N ALA A 123 -29.37 -13.84 0.89
CA ALA A 123 -28.40 -14.93 0.96
C ALA A 123 -28.78 -15.94 2.04
N LEU A 124 -28.74 -17.23 1.70
CA LEU A 124 -28.77 -18.29 2.69
C LEU A 124 -27.40 -18.34 3.37
N VAL A 125 -27.40 -18.11 4.67
CA VAL A 125 -26.20 -18.10 5.52
C VAL A 125 -26.46 -18.89 6.80
N LYS A 126 -25.41 -19.38 7.44
CA LYS A 126 -25.54 -20.08 8.72
C LYS A 126 -26.12 -19.13 9.77
N VAL A 127 -27.06 -19.60 10.60
CA VAL A 127 -27.58 -18.78 11.70
C VAL A 127 -26.45 -18.56 12.72
N PRO A 128 -26.24 -17.32 13.20
CA PRO A 128 -25.33 -17.05 14.31
C PRO A 128 -25.63 -17.93 15.53
N ASN A 129 -24.59 -18.43 16.20
CA ASN A 129 -24.74 -19.43 17.26
C ASN A 129 -25.55 -18.91 18.46
N ASP A 130 -25.41 -17.64 18.77
CA ASP A 130 -26.13 -16.89 19.81
C ASP A 130 -27.63 -16.79 19.50
N VAL A 131 -27.97 -16.40 18.26
CA VAL A 131 -29.37 -16.31 17.79
C VAL A 131 -30.00 -17.71 17.79
N MET A 132 -29.29 -18.71 17.27
CA MET A 132 -29.75 -20.10 17.27
C MET A 132 -29.95 -20.65 18.70
N ALA A 133 -29.06 -20.33 19.63
CA ALA A 133 -29.18 -20.73 21.03
C ALA A 133 -30.34 -20.01 21.74
N ALA A 134 -30.61 -18.75 21.41
CA ALA A 134 -31.76 -18.02 21.91
C ALA A 134 -33.08 -18.62 21.40
N LEU A 135 -33.19 -18.83 20.09
CA LEU A 135 -34.39 -19.43 19.48
C LEU A 135 -34.68 -20.83 20.03
N LYS A 136 -33.65 -21.66 20.27
CA LYS A 136 -33.83 -23.00 20.86
C LYS A 136 -34.32 -22.98 22.31
N ARG A 137 -34.01 -21.93 23.08
CA ARG A 137 -34.51 -21.80 24.47
C ARG A 137 -36.01 -21.55 24.52
N ASP A 138 -36.53 -20.79 23.56
CA ASP A 138 -37.93 -20.39 23.52
C ASP A 138 -38.82 -21.43 22.81
N VAL A 139 -38.23 -22.36 22.05
CA VAL A 139 -38.94 -23.46 21.39
C VAL A 139 -38.90 -24.74 22.25
N PRO A 140 -40.05 -25.39 22.50
CA PRO A 140 -40.11 -26.66 23.23
C PRO A 140 -39.18 -27.72 22.61
N ALA A 141 -38.50 -28.51 23.44
CA ALA A 141 -37.49 -29.49 23.01
C ALA A 141 -37.96 -30.41 21.89
N GLU A 142 -39.23 -30.81 21.90
CA GLU A 142 -39.88 -31.67 20.89
C GLU A 142 -39.96 -31.05 19.50
N ARG A 143 -39.91 -29.71 19.39
CA ARG A 143 -40.06 -28.95 18.13
C ARG A 143 -38.77 -28.29 17.66
N GLN A 144 -37.66 -28.44 18.39
CA GLN A 144 -36.37 -27.83 18.00
C GLN A 144 -35.84 -28.38 16.67
N GLY A 145 -36.18 -29.61 16.28
CA GLY A 145 -35.76 -30.21 14.99
C GLY A 145 -36.41 -29.56 13.76
N VAL A 146 -37.46 -28.75 13.96
CA VAL A 146 -38.18 -28.05 12.91
C VAL A 146 -37.40 -26.82 12.42
N LEU A 147 -36.55 -26.23 13.26
CA LEU A 147 -35.72 -25.08 12.91
C LEU A 147 -34.58 -25.49 11.97
N LEU A 148 -34.42 -24.73 10.88
CA LEU A 148 -33.29 -24.88 9.96
C LEU A 148 -32.02 -24.27 10.56
N PRO A 149 -30.84 -24.89 10.36
CA PRO A 149 -29.56 -24.39 10.90
C PRO A 149 -28.98 -23.19 10.11
N PHE A 150 -29.73 -22.67 9.15
CA PHE A 150 -29.39 -21.51 8.32
C PHE A 150 -30.57 -20.53 8.28
N MET A 151 -30.28 -19.28 7.93
CA MET A 151 -31.23 -18.18 7.78
C MET A 151 -31.11 -17.55 6.40
N LEU A 152 -32.14 -16.80 6.02
CA LEU A 152 -32.07 -15.89 4.88
C LEU A 152 -31.71 -14.48 5.36
N ASP A 153 -30.54 -13.99 4.96
CA ASP A 153 -30.13 -12.60 5.19
C ASP A 153 -30.57 -11.72 4.02
N THR A 154 -31.49 -10.77 4.27
CA THR A 154 -32.02 -9.86 3.26
C THR A 154 -31.51 -8.43 3.39
N VAL A 155 -30.62 -8.13 4.35
CA VAL A 155 -30.26 -6.75 4.68
C VAL A 155 -29.07 -6.30 3.84
N ASP A 156 -27.88 -6.81 4.14
CA ASP A 156 -26.60 -6.33 3.58
C ASP A 156 -25.79 -7.45 2.92
N TYR A 157 -26.46 -8.51 2.47
CA TYR A 157 -25.81 -9.72 1.95
C TYR A 157 -24.96 -9.51 0.68
N ARG A 158 -24.95 -8.31 0.09
CA ARG A 158 -24.13 -7.93 -1.07
C ARG A 158 -22.99 -6.96 -0.75
N ASP A 159 -22.93 -6.41 0.46
CA ASP A 159 -22.05 -5.29 0.80
C ASP A 159 -20.57 -5.68 0.76
N ASP A 160 -20.24 -6.88 1.22
CA ASP A 160 -18.88 -7.43 1.13
C ASP A 160 -18.35 -7.46 -0.30
N GLY A 161 -19.25 -7.58 -1.29
CA GLY A 161 -18.88 -7.61 -2.70
C GLY A 161 -18.36 -6.27 -3.18
N TRP A 162 -19.00 -5.19 -2.75
CA TRP A 162 -18.55 -3.83 -3.07
C TRP A 162 -17.21 -3.51 -2.42
N TRP A 163 -16.98 -3.96 -1.18
CA TRP A 163 -15.68 -3.82 -0.52
C TRP A 163 -14.58 -4.60 -1.23
N ILE A 164 -14.83 -5.87 -1.57
CA ILE A 164 -13.87 -6.70 -2.30
C ILE A 164 -13.54 -6.06 -3.66
N LEU A 165 -14.53 -5.61 -4.43
CA LEU A 165 -14.28 -4.96 -5.72
C LEU A 165 -13.56 -3.61 -5.55
N GLY A 166 -14.01 -2.80 -4.60
CA GLY A 166 -13.44 -1.48 -4.30
C GLY A 166 -11.97 -1.56 -3.90
N LEU A 167 -11.54 -2.65 -3.26
CA LEU A 167 -10.13 -2.89 -2.92
C LEU A 167 -9.36 -3.59 -4.05
N CYS A 168 -9.88 -4.69 -4.57
CA CYS A 168 -9.17 -5.55 -5.50
C CYS A 168 -9.00 -4.91 -6.89
N VAL A 169 -10.00 -4.20 -7.41
CA VAL A 169 -9.93 -3.62 -8.76
C VAL A 169 -8.84 -2.56 -8.86
N PRO A 170 -8.74 -1.56 -7.95
CA PRO A 170 -7.62 -0.61 -7.97
C PRO A 170 -6.26 -1.28 -7.78
N MET A 171 -6.15 -2.31 -6.94
CA MET A 171 -4.89 -3.04 -6.74
C MET A 171 -4.43 -3.76 -8.01
N VAL A 172 -5.35 -4.41 -8.73
CA VAL A 172 -5.05 -5.04 -10.03
C VAL A 172 -4.68 -4.00 -11.07
N ALA A 173 -5.43 -2.89 -11.16
CA ALA A 173 -5.13 -1.81 -12.09
C ALA A 173 -3.73 -1.21 -11.84
N LEU A 174 -3.39 -0.95 -10.57
CA LEU A 174 -2.07 -0.47 -10.17
C LEU A 174 -0.97 -1.49 -10.52
N ALA A 175 -1.22 -2.78 -10.28
CA ALA A 175 -0.27 -3.84 -10.58
C ALA A 175 -0.01 -3.96 -12.08
N LEU A 176 -1.07 -3.97 -12.90
CA LEU A 176 -0.95 -4.00 -14.36
C LEU A 176 -0.25 -2.75 -14.91
N TRP A 177 -0.55 -1.57 -14.36
CA TRP A 177 0.15 -0.34 -14.72
C TRP A 177 1.64 -0.40 -14.40
N ASN A 178 2.01 -0.93 -13.22
CA ASN A 178 3.40 -1.12 -12.84
C ASN A 178 4.11 -2.19 -13.69
N LEU A 179 3.43 -3.25 -14.09
CA LEU A 179 3.97 -4.26 -15.01
C LEU A 179 4.20 -3.68 -16.41
N ASN A 180 3.29 -2.84 -16.90
CA ASN A 180 3.50 -2.09 -18.13
C ASN A 180 4.72 -1.16 -18.00
N LYS A 181 4.85 -0.45 -16.88
CA LYS A 181 6.01 0.39 -16.57
C LYS A 181 7.31 -0.41 -16.53
N TRP A 182 7.29 -1.60 -15.93
CA TRP A 182 8.41 -2.54 -15.92
C TRP A 182 8.79 -2.98 -17.34
N SER A 183 7.81 -3.39 -18.16
CA SER A 183 8.02 -3.80 -19.55
C SER A 183 8.66 -2.67 -20.38
N ARG A 184 8.13 -1.45 -20.27
CA ARG A 184 8.71 -0.26 -20.92
C ARG A 184 10.16 -0.01 -20.50
N ARG A 185 10.49 -0.14 -19.22
CA ARG A 185 11.85 0.04 -18.69
C ARG A 185 12.82 -1.08 -19.09
N MET A 186 12.30 -2.26 -19.42
CA MET A 186 13.10 -3.37 -19.91
C MET A 186 13.47 -3.16 -21.38
N ASN A 187 12.54 -2.65 -22.18
CA ASN A 187 12.74 -2.37 -23.61
C ASN A 187 13.53 -1.08 -23.85
N ASP A 188 13.39 -0.08 -22.98
CA ASP A 188 14.14 1.18 -23.02
C ASP A 188 14.82 1.43 -21.66
N PRO A 189 16.05 0.93 -21.47
CA PRO A 189 16.83 1.17 -20.25
C PRO A 189 17.15 2.65 -20.00
N ALA A 190 17.22 3.48 -21.05
CA ALA A 190 17.50 4.91 -20.91
C ALA A 190 16.33 5.68 -20.27
N SER A 191 15.11 5.14 -20.38
CA SER A 191 13.93 5.67 -19.67
C SER A 191 13.98 5.49 -18.14
N HIS A 192 14.90 4.66 -17.61
CA HIS A 192 14.94 4.35 -16.20
C HIS A 192 15.29 5.59 -15.34
N PRO A 193 14.62 5.82 -14.20
CA PRO A 193 14.86 7.00 -13.35
C PRO A 193 16.33 7.21 -12.98
N ILE A 194 17.07 6.13 -12.66
CA ILE A 194 18.51 6.18 -12.34
C ILE A 194 19.31 6.83 -13.47
N VAL A 195 19.01 6.47 -14.72
CA VAL A 195 19.70 7.01 -15.90
C VAL A 195 19.36 8.49 -16.06
N LYS A 196 18.07 8.84 -15.91
CA LYS A 196 17.62 10.24 -15.99
C LYS A 196 18.24 11.14 -14.93
N THR A 197 18.33 10.67 -13.68
CA THR A 197 18.94 11.44 -12.58
C THR A 197 20.44 11.66 -12.77
N LEU A 198 21.11 10.75 -13.46
CA LEU A 198 22.54 10.86 -13.78
C LEU A 198 22.82 11.80 -14.97
N GLY A 199 21.82 12.25 -15.70
CA GLY A 199 22.00 13.06 -16.92
C GLY A 199 21.88 12.28 -18.23
N GLY A 200 21.27 11.09 -18.20
CA GLY A 200 21.01 10.27 -19.39
C GLY A 200 22.08 9.22 -19.66
N GLU A 201 21.91 8.54 -20.79
CA GLU A 201 22.83 7.48 -21.24
C GLU A 201 24.30 7.94 -21.38
N PRO A 202 24.62 9.14 -21.92
CA PRO A 202 26.01 9.60 -22.00
C PRO A 202 26.71 9.62 -20.64
N ALA A 203 26.01 10.05 -19.58
CA ALA A 203 26.56 10.09 -18.24
C ALA A 203 26.80 8.68 -17.66
N VAL A 204 25.93 7.71 -17.98
CA VAL A 204 26.12 6.31 -17.54
C VAL A 204 27.35 5.71 -18.20
N VAL A 205 27.57 5.98 -19.49
CA VAL A 205 28.74 5.50 -20.23
C VAL A 205 30.02 6.16 -19.70
N GLN A 206 29.99 7.47 -19.47
CA GLN A 206 31.15 8.24 -19.01
C GLN A 206 31.56 7.88 -17.57
N TYR A 207 30.60 7.80 -16.65
CA TYR A 207 30.88 7.68 -15.21
C TYR A 207 30.78 6.25 -14.69
N GLY A 208 30.16 5.34 -15.44
CA GLY A 208 29.96 3.94 -15.04
C GLY A 208 31.26 3.22 -14.65
N PRO A 209 32.32 3.24 -15.48
CA PRO A 209 33.58 2.57 -15.15
C PRO A 209 34.26 3.11 -13.88
N GLN A 210 34.21 4.44 -13.68
CA GLN A 210 34.76 5.06 -12.49
C GLN A 210 33.99 4.65 -11.23
N LEU A 211 32.65 4.69 -11.31
CA LEU A 211 31.80 4.27 -10.20
C LEU A 211 32.01 2.80 -9.85
N ASP A 212 32.18 1.92 -10.85
CA ASP A 212 32.47 0.50 -10.62
C ASP A 212 33.77 0.27 -9.85
N MET A 213 34.82 0.95 -10.28
CA MET A 213 36.13 0.88 -9.62
C MET A 213 36.03 1.36 -8.18
N GLU A 214 35.39 2.50 -7.96
CA GLU A 214 35.23 3.09 -6.63
C GLU A 214 34.32 2.26 -5.71
N MET A 215 33.26 1.65 -6.24
CA MET A 215 32.36 0.78 -5.48
C MET A 215 33.03 -0.56 -5.12
N THR A 216 33.94 -1.06 -5.96
CA THR A 216 34.73 -2.27 -5.66
C THR A 216 35.73 -2.00 -4.53
N GLY A 217 36.27 -0.78 -4.44
CA GLY A 217 37.14 -0.33 -3.35
C GLY A 217 36.47 -0.20 -1.98
N GLY A 218 35.14 -0.42 -1.89
CA GLY A 218 34.45 -0.55 -0.61
C GLY A 218 34.22 0.77 0.14
N GLY A 219 33.78 1.84 -0.57
CA GLY A 219 33.54 3.18 -0.04
C GLY A 219 32.84 3.27 1.33
N GLU A 220 32.95 4.44 1.96
CA GLU A 220 32.50 4.66 3.34
C GLU A 220 30.98 4.53 3.46
N LYS A 221 30.51 3.63 4.34
CA LYS A 221 29.08 3.38 4.53
C LYS A 221 28.50 4.26 5.63
N VAL A 222 27.41 4.95 5.31
CA VAL A 222 26.62 5.73 6.27
C VAL A 222 25.15 5.36 6.11
N GLY A 223 24.61 4.62 7.08
CA GLY A 223 23.25 4.08 6.99
C GLY A 223 23.13 3.17 5.76
N ALA A 224 22.15 3.46 4.90
CA ALA A 224 22.00 2.77 3.61
C ALA A 224 22.93 3.32 2.52
N ALA A 225 23.52 4.51 2.70
CA ALA A 225 24.33 5.16 1.69
C ALA A 225 25.78 4.66 1.69
N THR A 226 26.38 4.68 0.50
CA THR A 226 27.81 4.46 0.29
C THR A 226 28.40 5.71 -0.33
N LEU A 227 29.40 6.28 0.33
CA LEU A 227 30.14 7.45 -0.09
C LEU A 227 31.52 7.04 -0.61
N THR A 228 31.69 7.08 -1.92
CA THR A 228 32.96 6.84 -2.59
C THR A 228 33.74 8.16 -2.78
N PRO A 229 35.00 8.15 -3.27
CA PRO A 229 35.74 9.38 -3.52
C PRO A 229 34.98 10.41 -4.38
N SER A 230 34.23 9.94 -5.38
CA SER A 230 33.55 10.82 -6.34
C SER A 230 32.02 10.73 -6.33
N PHE A 231 31.43 9.72 -5.68
CA PHE A 231 29.99 9.47 -5.74
C PHE A 231 29.36 9.28 -4.36
N LEU A 232 28.09 9.69 -4.27
CA LEU A 232 27.16 9.31 -3.23
C LEU A 232 26.12 8.36 -3.83
N VAL A 233 26.06 7.14 -3.33
CA VAL A 233 25.13 6.10 -3.77
C VAL A 233 24.18 5.76 -2.62
N VAL A 234 22.87 5.92 -2.85
CA VAL A 234 21.82 5.64 -1.86
C VAL A 234 20.83 4.63 -2.44
N PRO A 235 21.02 3.33 -2.21
CA PRO A 235 20.09 2.29 -2.65
C PRO A 235 18.77 2.36 -1.88
N ASN A 236 17.68 2.13 -2.60
CA ASN A 236 16.34 1.85 -2.09
C ASN A 236 15.81 0.58 -2.78
N ALA A 237 14.71 0.02 -2.28
CA ALA A 237 14.07 -1.16 -2.85
C ALA A 237 13.65 -0.97 -4.33
N PHE A 238 13.21 0.24 -4.71
CA PHE A 238 12.64 0.51 -6.05
C PHE A 238 13.38 1.57 -6.87
N HIS A 239 14.40 2.21 -6.29
CA HIS A 239 15.26 3.16 -6.98
C HIS A 239 16.64 3.17 -6.32
N THR A 240 17.63 3.75 -6.99
CA THR A 240 18.93 4.04 -6.40
C THR A 240 19.27 5.46 -6.77
N ASN A 241 19.51 6.31 -5.77
CA ASN A 241 19.98 7.67 -6.03
C ASN A 241 21.49 7.63 -6.16
N ILE A 242 22.00 8.16 -7.26
CA ILE A 242 23.44 8.28 -7.51
C ILE A 242 23.70 9.73 -7.86
N ALA A 243 24.56 10.39 -7.08
CA ALA A 243 25.07 11.71 -7.42
C ALA A 243 26.59 11.71 -7.40
N ARG A 244 27.17 12.49 -8.30
CA ARG A 244 28.57 12.86 -8.23
C ARG A 244 28.73 13.93 -7.15
N LEU A 245 29.75 13.80 -6.30
CA LEU A 245 30.10 14.84 -5.33
C LEU A 245 30.52 16.13 -6.02
N GLU A 246 31.07 16.01 -7.23
CA GLU A 246 31.34 17.14 -8.12
C GLU A 246 30.09 18.00 -8.40
N ASP A 247 28.93 17.34 -8.50
CA ASP A 247 27.67 18.00 -8.79
C ASP A 247 26.91 18.39 -7.52
N ALA A 248 27.46 18.20 -6.33
CA ALA A 248 26.85 18.67 -5.10
C ALA A 248 26.90 20.20 -5.04
N ALA A 249 25.77 20.81 -4.68
CA ALA A 249 25.63 22.27 -4.58
C ALA A 249 25.28 22.72 -3.16
N TRP A 250 24.37 22.00 -2.49
CA TRP A 250 23.88 22.37 -1.17
C TRP A 250 23.65 21.13 -0.31
N VAL A 251 24.14 21.16 0.93
CA VAL A 251 23.97 20.06 1.89
C VAL A 251 23.57 20.56 3.27
N TYR A 252 22.69 19.82 3.94
CA TYR A 252 22.27 20.16 5.29
C TYR A 252 21.70 18.96 6.05
N LYS A 253 21.72 19.06 7.38
CA LYS A 253 21.02 18.14 8.30
C LYS A 253 19.56 18.57 8.42
N LYS A 254 18.64 17.65 8.19
CA LYS A 254 17.21 17.81 8.42
C LYS A 254 16.80 16.98 9.64
N ILE A 255 16.03 17.59 10.53
CA ILE A 255 15.56 16.98 11.78
C ILE A 255 14.03 17.00 11.77
N THR A 256 13.40 15.83 11.80
CA THR A 256 11.94 15.71 11.91
C THR A 256 11.59 15.31 13.34
N LYS A 257 10.76 16.09 14.01
CA LYS A 257 10.25 15.77 15.35
C LYS A 257 8.93 15.02 15.20
N HIS A 258 8.81 13.88 15.87
CA HIS A 258 7.56 13.14 15.96
C HIS A 258 6.86 13.48 17.27
N SER A 259 5.55 13.61 17.22
CA SER A 259 4.72 13.84 18.40
C SER A 259 3.38 13.14 18.26
N VAL A 260 2.88 12.58 19.37
CA VAL A 260 1.54 11.98 19.47
C VAL A 260 0.80 12.72 20.57
N ASN A 261 -0.40 13.23 20.27
CA ASN A 261 -1.16 14.08 21.20
C ASN A 261 -0.30 15.23 21.78
N PHE A 262 0.50 15.89 20.93
CA PHE A 262 1.45 16.95 21.30
C PHE A 262 2.62 16.54 22.23
N ILE A 263 2.75 15.26 22.58
CA ILE A 263 3.87 14.74 23.35
C ILE A 263 4.98 14.29 22.39
N PRO A 264 6.23 14.80 22.49
CA PRO A 264 7.33 14.38 21.63
C PRO A 264 7.64 12.89 21.80
N THR A 265 7.61 12.13 20.72
CA THR A 265 7.88 10.68 20.71
C THR A 265 9.26 10.33 20.15
N GLY A 266 9.93 11.28 19.50
CA GLY A 266 11.30 11.07 19.01
C GLY A 266 11.71 12.06 17.92
N LYS A 267 12.91 11.85 17.39
CA LYS A 267 13.47 12.60 16.26
C LYS A 267 14.00 11.64 15.21
N THR A 268 13.85 12.01 13.95
CA THR A 268 14.54 11.37 12.82
C THR A 268 15.50 12.37 12.17
N TYR A 269 16.64 11.86 11.73
CA TYR A 269 17.74 12.65 11.19
C TYR A 269 18.03 12.22 9.75
N GLU A 270 18.24 13.21 8.90
CA GLU A 270 18.42 13.03 7.47
C GLU A 270 19.53 13.98 6.98
N ALA A 271 20.50 13.47 6.22
CA ALA A 271 21.38 14.31 5.42
C ALA A 271 20.71 14.57 4.07
N VAL A 272 20.55 15.84 3.72
CA VAL A 272 20.02 16.26 2.42
C VAL A 272 21.17 16.77 1.57
N VAL A 273 21.25 16.26 0.33
CA VAL A 273 22.20 16.69 -0.69
C VAL A 273 21.44 17.10 -1.93
N TRP A 274 21.58 18.36 -2.32
CA TRP A 274 21.07 18.89 -3.57
C TRP A 274 22.17 18.93 -4.62
N THR A 275 21.88 18.38 -5.79
CA THR A 275 22.76 18.45 -6.94
C THR A 275 22.50 19.71 -7.76
N ARG A 276 23.48 20.13 -8.57
CA ARG A 276 23.34 21.21 -9.54
C ARG A 276 22.18 20.99 -10.53
N THR A 277 21.83 19.74 -10.82
CA THR A 277 20.68 19.37 -11.68
C THR A 277 19.34 19.51 -10.96
N GLY A 278 19.33 19.74 -9.65
CA GLY A 278 18.11 19.92 -8.86
C GLY A 278 17.59 18.62 -8.29
N THR A 279 18.40 17.56 -8.33
CA THR A 279 18.05 16.29 -7.71
C THR A 279 18.34 16.39 -6.22
N MET A 280 17.35 16.05 -5.40
CA MET A 280 17.51 15.95 -3.96
C MET A 280 17.77 14.50 -3.57
N ILE A 281 18.84 14.27 -2.81
CA ILE A 281 19.18 12.97 -2.24
C ILE A 281 19.10 13.07 -0.72
N SER A 282 18.34 12.16 -0.13
CA SER A 282 18.12 12.03 1.30
C SER A 282 18.84 10.79 1.81
N VAL A 283 19.62 10.92 2.88
CA VAL A 283 20.21 9.80 3.61
C VAL A 283 19.74 9.82 5.05
N ASN A 284 18.88 8.87 5.42
CA ASN A 284 18.44 8.68 6.80
C ASN A 284 19.50 7.91 7.58
N GLY A 285 19.69 8.28 8.85
CA GLY A 285 20.62 7.60 9.73
C GLY A 285 20.53 8.09 11.17
N LYS A 286 21.41 7.55 12.03
CA LYS A 286 21.63 8.13 13.36
C LYS A 286 22.24 9.52 13.23
N GLU A 287 22.02 10.39 14.20
CA GLU A 287 22.53 11.79 14.16
C GLU A 287 24.03 11.85 13.88
N ALA A 288 24.84 11.10 14.62
CA ALA A 288 26.29 11.05 14.42
C ALA A 288 26.70 10.56 13.02
N GLN A 289 25.95 9.62 12.43
CA GLN A 289 26.19 9.13 11.08
C GLN A 289 25.87 10.21 10.02
N VAL A 290 24.75 10.91 10.21
CA VAL A 290 24.36 12.04 9.34
C VAL A 290 25.40 13.16 9.41
N GLU A 291 25.88 13.49 10.61
CA GLU A 291 26.93 14.50 10.80
C GLU A 291 28.25 14.07 10.16
N GLN A 292 28.65 12.81 10.33
CA GLN A 292 29.83 12.25 9.68
C GLN A 292 29.72 12.36 8.15
N LEU A 293 28.58 11.99 7.56
CA LEU A 293 28.39 12.09 6.12
C LEU A 293 28.52 13.53 5.62
N LEU A 294 27.87 14.48 6.30
CA LEU A 294 27.93 15.90 5.93
C LEU A 294 29.36 16.45 6.06
N ALA A 295 30.08 16.05 7.10
CA ALA A 295 31.50 16.40 7.27
C ALA A 295 32.36 15.83 6.14
N THR A 296 32.21 14.55 5.81
CA THR A 296 32.98 13.93 4.73
C THR A 296 32.67 14.55 3.36
N VAL A 297 31.40 14.89 3.11
CA VAL A 297 31.01 15.62 1.89
C VAL A 297 31.65 17.01 1.86
N ALA A 298 31.62 17.76 2.97
CA ALA A 298 32.26 19.07 3.06
C ALA A 298 33.79 19.00 2.84
N THR A 299 34.45 17.93 3.31
CA THR A 299 35.88 17.70 3.07
C THR A 299 36.17 17.37 1.60
N ARG A 300 35.38 16.50 0.96
CA ARG A 300 35.61 16.06 -0.43
C ARG A 300 35.13 17.09 -1.47
N ALA A 301 34.16 17.93 -1.11
CA ALA A 301 33.56 18.93 -1.97
C ALA A 301 33.47 20.29 -1.23
N PRO A 302 34.60 20.97 -0.99
CA PRO A 302 34.66 22.20 -0.18
C PRO A 302 33.91 23.40 -0.80
N TRP A 303 33.50 23.30 -2.07
CA TRP A 303 32.69 24.33 -2.73
C TRP A 303 31.21 24.29 -2.35
N VAL A 304 30.75 23.17 -1.79
CA VAL A 304 29.35 22.95 -1.44
C VAL A 304 28.92 23.93 -0.36
N VAL A 305 27.70 24.46 -0.48
CA VAL A 305 27.09 25.26 0.59
C VAL A 305 26.62 24.30 1.70
N GLY A 306 27.12 24.48 2.92
CA GLY A 306 26.72 23.70 4.09
C GLY A 306 25.70 24.44 4.97
N GLY A 307 24.74 23.69 5.52
CA GLY A 307 23.75 24.20 6.48
C GLY A 307 22.44 24.65 5.84
N PHE A 308 21.41 24.82 6.67
CA PHE A 308 20.08 25.27 6.24
C PHE A 308 19.78 26.65 6.82
N SER A 309 19.27 27.55 5.98
CA SER A 309 18.61 28.79 6.41
C SER A 309 17.44 29.08 5.46
N ALA A 310 16.48 29.88 5.93
CA ALA A 310 15.36 30.30 5.08
C ALA A 310 15.84 31.11 3.85
N GLU A 311 16.96 31.82 3.98
CA GLU A 311 17.60 32.55 2.88
C GLU A 311 18.18 31.60 1.84
N LEU A 312 18.90 30.54 2.27
CA LEU A 312 19.46 29.54 1.35
C LEU A 312 18.35 28.76 0.63
N ASP A 313 17.28 28.41 1.34
CA ASP A 313 16.11 27.75 0.73
C ASP A 313 15.40 28.66 -0.29
N ASN A 314 15.23 29.94 0.04
CA ASN A 314 14.67 30.93 -0.87
C ASN A 314 15.58 31.16 -2.09
N ALA A 315 16.90 31.27 -1.89
CA ALA A 315 17.87 31.42 -2.97
C ALA A 315 17.83 30.18 -3.89
N TRP A 316 17.84 28.97 -3.33
CA TRP A 316 17.72 27.74 -4.11
C TRP A 316 16.44 27.68 -4.95
N LYS A 317 15.30 28.12 -4.40
CA LYS A 317 13.98 28.06 -5.07
C LYS A 317 13.76 29.20 -6.06
N LYS A 318 14.21 30.41 -5.76
CA LYS A 318 13.88 31.64 -6.53
C LYS A 318 15.04 32.14 -7.40
N ASP A 319 16.29 31.92 -7.00
CA ASP A 319 17.49 32.34 -7.72
C ASP A 319 18.53 31.21 -7.77
N ARG A 320 18.13 30.10 -8.39
CA ARG A 320 19.01 28.94 -8.50
C ARG A 320 20.26 29.23 -9.34
N ALA A 321 20.17 30.11 -10.33
CA ALA A 321 21.31 30.50 -11.15
C ALA A 321 22.37 31.23 -10.32
N GLY A 322 21.95 32.23 -9.51
CA GLY A 322 22.84 32.93 -8.59
C GLY A 322 23.44 32.00 -7.53
N PHE A 323 22.64 31.10 -6.97
CA PHE A 323 23.12 30.09 -6.03
C PHE A 323 24.24 29.23 -6.64
N LEU A 324 24.03 28.72 -7.85
CA LEU A 324 25.01 27.87 -8.54
C LEU A 324 26.26 28.65 -8.94
N ALA A 325 26.14 29.91 -9.34
CA ALA A 325 27.28 30.77 -9.62
C ALA A 325 28.17 30.96 -8.39
N ALA A 326 27.58 31.14 -7.21
CA ALA A 326 28.32 31.23 -5.96
C ALA A 326 29.06 29.91 -5.62
N VAL A 327 28.43 28.77 -5.87
CA VAL A 327 29.06 27.44 -5.73
C VAL A 327 30.24 27.31 -6.70
N ASP A 328 30.09 27.75 -7.95
CA ASP A 328 31.16 27.70 -8.96
C ASP A 328 32.34 28.59 -8.61
N GLN A 329 32.08 29.77 -8.05
CA GLN A 329 33.14 30.65 -7.58
C GLN A 329 33.98 29.98 -6.47
N ARG A 330 33.31 29.34 -5.49
CA ARG A 330 34.00 28.57 -4.43
C ARG A 330 34.80 27.40 -5.00
N ARG A 331 34.26 26.76 -6.03
CA ARG A 331 34.91 25.65 -6.72
C ARG A 331 36.18 26.08 -7.45
N GLY A 332 36.13 27.23 -8.15
CA GLY A 332 37.31 27.84 -8.76
C GLY A 332 38.39 28.16 -7.74
N ALA A 333 38.02 28.77 -6.60
CA ALA A 333 38.93 29.10 -5.52
C ALA A 333 39.59 27.84 -4.90
N ALA A 334 38.82 26.78 -4.65
CA ALA A 334 39.33 25.53 -4.10
C ALA A 334 40.35 24.86 -5.03
N LYS A 335 40.09 24.84 -6.35
CA LYS A 335 41.05 24.33 -7.34
C LYS A 335 42.33 25.16 -7.38
N GLY A 336 42.20 26.49 -7.34
CA GLY A 336 43.35 27.40 -7.29
C GLY A 336 44.24 27.21 -6.06
N ALA A 337 43.63 27.03 -4.88
CA ALA A 337 44.35 26.77 -3.63
C ALA A 337 45.12 25.45 -3.65
N SER A 338 44.53 24.37 -4.20
CA SER A 338 45.22 23.08 -4.35
C SER A 338 46.41 23.11 -5.32
N ALA A 339 46.35 23.95 -6.37
CA ALA A 339 47.43 24.09 -7.34
C ALA A 339 48.61 24.94 -6.82
N GLY A 340 48.34 25.87 -5.89
CA GLY A 340 49.38 26.68 -5.23
C GLY A 340 50.15 25.93 -4.15
N ALA A 341 49.53 24.94 -3.48
CA ALA A 341 50.18 24.14 -2.43
C ALA A 341 51.06 22.99 -2.96
N ALA A 342 51.02 22.71 -4.26
CA ALA A 342 51.80 21.66 -4.93
C ALA A 342 53.01 22.19 -5.71
N LYS A 343 53.33 23.49 -5.59
CA LYS A 343 54.55 24.13 -6.10
C LYS A 343 55.50 24.42 -4.96
#